data_AF-K2T103-F1
#
_entry.id   AF-K2T103-F1
#
_cell.length_a   1.000
_cell.length_b   1.000
_cell.length_c   1.000
_cell.angle_alpha   90.00
_cell.angle_beta   90.00
_cell.angle_gamma   90.00
#
_symmetry.space_group_name_H-M   'P 1'
#
loop_
_entity.id
_entity.type
_entity.pdbx_description
1 polymer ?
#
loop_
_entity_poly.entity_id
_entity_poly.type
_entity_poly.pdbx_seq_one_letter_code
_entity_poly.pdbx_strand_id
1 'polypeptide(L)'
;MAGTVIITGSAGSLGLALAELVINRAEPLTPIFTVRSQKAANAQPLKALVEAKKQKTAETRELDLSNLDAVRAFARDINERVSANQLPLPYGRWS
;
A
#
# COMPACT_ATOMS: atom_id res chain seq x y z
N MET A 1 5.37 -4.21 16.76
CA MET A 1 6.47 -3.54 16.04
C MET A 1 5.88 -2.90 14.79
N ALA A 2 6.29 -1.69 14.39
CA ALA A 2 5.69 -0.98 13.27
C ALA A 2 6.38 -1.29 11.94
N GLY A 3 5.64 -1.31 10.84
CA GLY A 3 6.16 -1.67 9.53
C GLY A 3 5.29 -1.20 8.37
N THR A 4 5.86 -1.12 7.18
CA THR A 4 5.14 -0.77 5.94
C THR A 4 4.88 -2.03 5.14
N VAL A 5 3.64 -2.22 4.67
CA VAL A 5 3.28 -3.34 3.79
C VAL A 5 2.76 -2.78 2.48
N ILE A 6 3.39 -3.16 1.37
CA ILE A 6 2.95 -2.78 0.03
C ILE A 6 2.25 -3.98 -0.59
N ILE A 7 1.00 -3.80 -1.03
CA ILE A 7 0.26 -4.83 -1.76
C ILE A 7 0.04 -4.33 -3.18
N THR A 8 0.44 -5.15 -4.15
CA THR A 8 0.16 -4.91 -5.57
C THR A 8 -1.10 -5.61 -6.02
N GLY A 9 -1.87 -4.97 -6.91
CA GLY A 9 -3.11 -5.54 -7.42
C GLY A 9 -4.20 -5.65 -6.34
N SER A 10 -4.24 -4.71 -5.40
CA SER A 10 -5.16 -4.72 -4.25
C SER A 10 -6.65 -4.62 -4.63
N ALA A 11 -6.95 -4.25 -5.87
CA ALA A 11 -8.31 -4.26 -6.45
C ALA A 11 -8.68 -5.61 -7.10
N GLY A 12 -7.79 -6.60 -7.08
CA GLY A 12 -8.09 -7.99 -7.50
C GLY A 12 -8.66 -8.81 -6.33
N SER A 13 -9.16 -10.01 -6.63
CA SER A 13 -9.78 -10.88 -5.61
C SER A 13 -8.85 -11.18 -4.43
N LEU A 14 -7.67 -11.77 -4.70
CA LEU A 14 -6.70 -12.10 -3.67
C LEU A 14 -6.07 -10.85 -3.05
N GLY A 15 -5.78 -9.83 -3.86
CA GLY A 15 -5.23 -8.58 -3.38
C GLY A 15 -6.14 -7.85 -2.39
N LEU A 16 -7.46 -7.90 -2.61
CA LEU A 16 -8.46 -7.33 -1.72
C LEU A 16 -8.56 -8.12 -0.41
N ALA A 17 -8.56 -9.46 -0.48
CA ALA A 17 -8.56 -10.31 0.71
C ALA A 17 -7.30 -10.08 1.58
N LEU A 18 -6.14 -9.92 0.95
CA LEU A 18 -4.90 -9.57 1.66
C LEU A 18 -4.97 -8.15 2.23
N ALA A 19 -5.54 -7.19 1.51
CA ALA A 19 -5.76 -5.83 2.02
C ALA A 19 -6.65 -5.82 3.26
N GLU A 20 -7.74 -6.61 3.24
CA GLU A 20 -8.62 -6.80 4.39
C GLU A 20 -7.89 -7.45 5.57
N LEU A 21 -7.06 -8.46 5.32
CA LEU A 21 -6.29 -9.10 6.38
C LEU A 21 -5.31 -8.11 7.01
N VAL A 22 -4.56 -7.36 6.20
CA VAL A 22 -3.54 -6.43 6.68
C VAL A 22 -4.16 -5.24 7.41
N ILE A 23 -5.25 -4.67 6.90
CA ILE A 23 -5.91 -3.51 7.55
C ILE A 23 -6.56 -3.90 8.89
N ASN A 24 -6.91 -5.17 9.07
CA ASN A 24 -7.50 -5.68 10.32
C ASN A 24 -6.46 -6.17 11.34
N ARG A 25 -5.16 -6.16 11.02
CA ARG A 25 -4.13 -6.58 11.98
C ARG A 25 -4.03 -5.60 13.14
N ALA A 26 -3.85 -6.14 14.35
CA ALA A 26 -3.59 -5.35 15.55
C ALA A 26 -2.18 -4.74 15.58
N GLU A 27 -1.27 -5.25 14.74
CA GLU A 27 0.07 -4.71 14.58
C GLU A 27 0.03 -3.30 13.96
N PRO A 28 0.91 -2.36 14.36
CA PRO A 28 0.93 -1.00 13.83
C PRO A 28 1.55 -0.96 12.43
N LEU A 29 0.80 -1.42 11.44
CA LEU A 29 1.19 -1.43 10.04
C LEU A 29 0.72 -0.17 9.31
N THR A 30 1.53 0.27 8.35
CA THR A 30 1.20 1.30 7.36
C THR A 30 0.99 0.61 6.01
N PRO A 31 -0.26 0.24 5.66
CA PRO A 31 -0.53 -0.44 4.41
C PRO A 31 -0.59 0.53 3.24
N ILE A 32 0.09 0.17 2.16
CA ILE A 32 0.12 0.86 0.88
C ILE A 32 -0.50 -0.06 -0.16
N PHE A 33 -1.74 0.21 -0.54
CA PHE A 33 -2.46 -0.59 -1.54
C PHE A 33 -2.30 0.04 -2.91
N THR A 34 -1.91 -0.75 -3.92
CA THR A 34 -1.74 -0.23 -5.27
C THR A 34 -2.79 -0.81 -6.23
N VAL A 35 -3.31 0.07 -7.08
CA VAL A 35 -4.31 -0.24 -8.10
C VAL A 35 -3.90 0.42 -9.41
N ARG A 36 -4.32 -0.10 -10.56
CA ARG A 36 -4.03 0.56 -11.85
C ARG A 36 -4.77 1.90 -11.98
N SER A 37 -6.01 1.96 -11.51
CA SER A 37 -6.76 3.20 -11.36
C SER A 37 -7.73 3.10 -10.19
N GLN A 38 -7.78 4.14 -9.37
CA GLN A 38 -8.74 4.27 -8.26
C GLN A 38 -10.16 4.53 -8.74
N LYS A 39 -10.32 5.02 -9.98
CA LYS A 39 -11.63 5.25 -10.60
C LYS A 39 -12.24 4.00 -11.21
N ALA A 40 -11.46 2.92 -11.36
CA ALA A 40 -11.95 1.68 -11.92
C ALA A 40 -12.99 1.03 -10.99
N ALA A 41 -13.99 0.37 -11.58
CA ALA A 41 -15.08 -0.26 -10.82
C ALA A 41 -14.57 -1.33 -9.83
N ASN A 42 -13.52 -2.07 -10.21
CA ASN A 42 -12.91 -3.07 -9.34
C ASN A 42 -12.12 -2.49 -8.16
N ALA A 43 -11.82 -1.17 -8.17
CA ALA A 43 -11.17 -0.51 -7.04
C ALA A 43 -12.18 -0.03 -5.97
N GLN A 44 -13.48 -0.01 -6.26
CA GLN A 44 -14.51 0.44 -5.32
C GLN A 44 -14.55 -0.38 -4.01
N PRO A 45 -14.44 -1.73 -4.02
CA PRO A 45 -14.41 -2.51 -2.78
C PRO A 45 -13.20 -2.16 -1.89
N LEU A 46 -12.03 -1.96 -2.50
CA LEU A 46 -10.83 -1.54 -1.76
C LEU A 46 -11.02 -0.15 -1.16
N LYS A 47 -11.59 0.79 -1.93
CA LYS A 47 -11.90 2.13 -1.44
C LYS A 47 -12.85 2.08 -0.25
N ALA A 48 -13.94 1.33 -0.35
CA ALA A 48 -14.91 1.14 0.73
C ALA A 48 -14.26 0.51 1.97
N LEU A 49 -13.37 -0.47 1.80
CA LEU A 49 -12.61 -1.09 2.89
C LEU A 49 -11.74 -0.07 3.64
N VAL A 50 -10.98 0.74 2.91
CA VAL A 50 -10.09 1.77 3.48
C VAL A 50 -10.91 2.85 4.21
N GLU A 51 -12.01 3.32 3.59
CA GLU A 51 -12.91 4.31 4.18
C GLU A 51 -13.61 3.79 5.45
N ALA A 52 -14.09 2.54 5.44
CA ALA A 52 -14.78 1.92 6.57
C ALA A 52 -13.89 1.81 7.81
N LYS A 53 -12.59 1.56 7.64
CA LYS A 53 -11.66 1.40 8.75
C LYS A 53 -11.14 2.72 9.30
N LYS A 54 -11.34 3.85 8.60
CA LYS A 54 -10.81 5.18 8.96
C LYS A 54 -9.33 5.14 9.38
N GLN A 55 -8.59 4.17 8.87
CA GLN A 55 -7.23 3.90 9.30
C GLN A 55 -6.34 4.96 8.67
N LYS A 56 -5.94 5.95 9.49
CA LYS A 56 -5.16 7.11 9.03
C LYS A 56 -3.84 6.75 8.37
N THR A 57 -3.35 5.52 8.56
CA THR A 57 -2.09 5.03 8.00
C THR A 57 -2.25 4.27 6.69
N ALA A 58 -3.47 3.92 6.29
CA ALA A 58 -3.70 3.20 5.03
C ALA A 58 -3.73 4.19 3.85
N GLU A 59 -2.97 3.89 2.80
CA GLU A 59 -2.99 4.67 1.55
C GLU A 59 -3.33 3.80 0.35
N THR A 60 -4.01 4.40 -0.63
CA THR A 60 -4.21 3.80 -1.95
C THR A 60 -3.46 4.63 -2.99
N ARG A 61 -2.63 3.97 -3.82
CA ARG A 61 -1.80 4.61 -4.85
C ARG A 61 -2.14 4.02 -6.22
N GLU A 62 -2.14 4.87 -7.24
CA GLU A 62 -2.20 4.39 -8.62
C GLU A 62 -0.80 3.96 -9.07
N LEU A 63 -0.67 2.73 -9.57
CA LEU A 63 0.58 2.19 -10.09
C LEU A 63 0.29 1.22 -11.23
N ASP A 64 0.84 1.52 -12.41
CA ASP A 64 0.87 0.60 -13.53
C ASP A 64 2.20 -0.17 -13.52
N LEU A 65 2.13 -1.46 -13.17
CA LEU A 65 3.30 -2.34 -13.11
C LEU A 65 3.89 -2.67 -14.48
N SER A 66 3.16 -2.44 -15.57
CA SER A 66 3.69 -2.60 -16.93
C SER A 66 4.64 -1.45 -17.33
N ASN A 67 4.57 -0.32 -16.62
CA ASN A 67 5.43 0.82 -16.82
C ASN A 67 6.57 0.82 -15.78
N LEU A 68 7.75 0.36 -16.19
CA LEU A 68 8.92 0.26 -15.31
C LEU A 68 9.38 1.62 -14.76
N ASP A 69 9.19 2.72 -15.50
CA ASP A 69 9.55 4.04 -15.01
C ASP A 69 8.61 4.49 -13.89
N ALA A 70 7.32 4.16 -13.98
CA ALA A 70 6.37 4.37 -12.89
C ALA A 70 6.75 3.53 -11.66
N VAL A 71 7.16 2.27 -11.84
CA VAL A 71 7.62 1.41 -10.73
C VAL A 71 8.88 1.98 -10.07
N ARG A 72 9.87 2.44 -10.84
CA ARG A 72 11.09 3.07 -10.32
C ARG A 72 10.79 4.36 -9.57
N ALA A 73 9.91 5.20 -10.12
CA ALA A 73 9.48 6.43 -9.47
C ALA A 73 8.76 6.14 -8.14
N PHE A 74 7.86 5.15 -8.12
CA PHE A 74 7.20 4.70 -6.91
C PHE A 74 8.19 4.18 -5.86
N ALA A 75 9.14 3.32 -6.25
CA ALA A 75 10.16 2.82 -5.33
C ALA A 75 11.04 3.95 -4.76
N ARG A 76 11.39 4.96 -5.59
CA ARG A 76 12.12 6.14 -5.13
C ARG A 76 11.33 6.95 -4.11
N ASP A 77 10.06 7.24 -4.38
CA ASP A 77 9.16 7.93 -3.45
C ASP A 77 9.06 7.19 -2.09
N ILE A 78 8.91 5.87 -2.11
CA ILE A 78 8.91 5.06 -0.87
C ILE A 78 10.23 5.20 -0.12
N ASN A 79 11.37 5.10 -0.80
CA ASN A 79 12.69 5.23 -0.16
C ASN A 79 12.91 6.63 0.43
N GLU A 80 12.49 7.67 -0.28
CA GLU A 80 12.54 9.05 0.20
C GLU A 80 11.69 9.21 1.47
N ARG A 81 10.46 8.70 1.47
CA ARG A 81 9.55 8.73 2.64
C ARG A 81 10.10 7.95 3.83
N VAL A 82 10.74 6.81 3.61
CA VAL A 82 11.45 6.06 4.65
C VAL A 82 12.60 6.88 5.21
N SER A 83 13.44 7.48 4.34
CA SER A 83 14.58 8.29 4.77
C SER A 83 14.17 9.55 5.55
N ALA A 84 12.98 10.09 5.23
CA ALA A 84 12.37 11.22 5.91
C ALA A 84 11.60 10.84 7.20
N ASN A 85 11.65 9.58 7.63
CA ASN A 85 10.88 9.03 8.75
C ASN A 85 9.35 9.19 8.64
N GLN A 86 8.83 9.33 7.41
CA GLN A 86 7.38 9.39 7.12
C GLN A 86 6.76 8.00 7.00
N LEU A 87 7.58 6.98 6.72
CA LEU A 87 7.22 5.57 6.77
C LEU A 87 8.14 4.85 7.77
N PRO A 88 7.65 3.82 8.50
CA PRO A 88 8.49 2.98 9.34
C PRO A 88 9.67 2.40 8.56
N LEU A 89 10.84 2.32 9.22
CA LEU A 89 12.04 1.70 8.63
C LEU A 89 11.76 0.24 8.24
N PRO A 90 12.25 -0.21 7.07
CA PRO A 90 12.14 -1.62 6.68
C PRO A 90 12.90 -2.50 7.68
N TYR A 91 12.31 -3.65 8.02
CA TYR A 91 12.94 -4.63 8.88
C TYR A 91 14.17 -5.22 8.18
N GLY A 92 15.29 -5.30 8.89
CA GLY A 92 16.55 -5.80 8.34
C GLY A 92 17.28 -4.75 7.51
N ARG A 93 18.10 -3.94 8.17
CA ARG A 93 19.08 -3.09 7.50
C ARG A 93 20.11 -4.03 6.86
N TRP A 94 20.08 -4.18 5.53
CA TRP A 94 21.19 -4.83 4.82
C TRP A 94 22.34 -3.81 4.77
N SER A 95 23.23 -3.93 5.75
CA SER A 95 24.57 -3.35 5.75
C SER A 95 25.47 -4.05 4.73
#